data_AF-A0A1Q4EYD1-F1
#
_entry.id   AF-A0A1Q4EYD1-F1
#
_cell.length_a   1.000
_cell.length_b   1.000
_cell.length_c   1.000
_cell.angle_alpha   90.00
_cell.angle_beta   90.00
_cell.angle_gamma   90.00
#
_symmetry.space_group_name_H-M   'P 1'
#
loop_
_entity.id
_entity.type
_entity.pdbx_description
1 polymer ?
#
loop_
_entity_poly.entity_id
_entity_poly.type
_entity_poly.pdbx_seq_one_letter_code
_entity_poly.pdbx_strand_id
1 'polypeptide(L)'
;MLDFDLAELYNVETKVFNQAVKRNIESFPAEFMFQLTRTEWRLMRSQFVTSYPQGADNQVNELSQNVRVTQKKRRKDLLPYAFTEHGVTMLASVLKSPIARKMNIAIIKAFIAMRKMVIQYSEVIKVIDDLKERIEGHDARLNQIYDALENMLDKKAEEEKKLRAWSERERIGFKKQ
;
A
#
# COMPACT_ATOMS: atom_id res chain seq x y z
N MET A 1 -15.54 9.73 9.42
CA MET A 1 -16.83 9.25 9.99
C MET A 1 -17.23 10.13 11.17
N LEU A 2 -18.53 10.32 11.43
CA LEU A 2 -18.99 11.19 12.53
C LEU A 2 -19.17 10.40 13.83
N ASP A 3 -19.09 11.10 14.95
CA ASP A 3 -19.18 10.54 16.30
C ASP A 3 -20.44 9.69 16.55
N PHE A 4 -21.58 10.07 15.96
CA PHE A 4 -22.82 9.30 16.08
C PHE A 4 -22.84 8.02 15.26
N ASP A 5 -22.29 8.04 14.04
CA ASP A 5 -22.21 6.84 13.19
C ASP A 5 -21.31 5.79 13.84
N LEU A 6 -20.18 6.23 14.40
CA LEU A 6 -19.24 5.36 15.11
C LEU A 6 -19.82 4.86 16.43
N ALA A 7 -20.54 5.71 17.16
CA ALA A 7 -21.22 5.27 18.39
C ALA A 7 -22.23 4.15 18.10
N GLU A 8 -23.02 4.28 17.03
CA GLU A 8 -23.97 3.26 16.58
C GLU A 8 -23.25 1.97 16.13
N LEU A 9 -22.18 2.09 15.34
CA LEU A 9 -21.37 0.94 14.89
C LEU A 9 -20.79 0.13 16.06
N TYR A 10 -20.33 0.82 17.11
CA TYR A 10 -19.79 0.18 18.31
C TYR A 10 -20.87 -0.20 19.34
N ASN A 11 -22.15 0.06 19.04
CA ASN A 11 -23.29 -0.17 19.95
C ASN A 11 -23.09 0.53 21.31
N VAL A 12 -22.70 1.81 21.27
CA VAL A 12 -22.50 2.67 22.45
C VAL A 12 -23.32 3.95 22.26
N GLU A 13 -23.84 4.51 23.33
CA GLU A 13 -24.48 5.83 23.25
C GLU A 13 -23.49 6.92 22.85
N THR A 14 -23.88 7.83 21.95
CA THR A 14 -23.01 8.93 21.49
C THR A 14 -22.47 9.80 22.64
N LYS A 15 -23.23 9.96 23.73
CA LYS A 15 -22.78 10.71 24.92
C LYS A 15 -21.62 9.99 25.61
N VAL A 16 -21.75 8.67 25.82
CA VAL A 16 -20.73 7.83 26.46
C VAL A 16 -19.50 7.72 25.55
N PHE A 17 -19.71 7.60 24.25
CA PHE A 17 -18.65 7.63 23.23
C PHE A 17 -17.83 8.92 23.33
N ASN A 18 -18.49 10.09 23.26
CA ASN A 18 -17.80 11.38 23.34
C ASN A 18 -17.13 11.60 24.70
N GLN A 19 -17.72 11.06 25.78
CA GLN A 19 -17.09 11.09 27.11
C GLN A 19 -15.82 10.22 27.16
N ALA A 20 -15.83 9.04 26.55
CA ALA A 20 -14.67 8.16 26.48
C ALA A 20 -13.52 8.81 25.68
N VAL A 21 -13.85 9.44 24.55
CA VAL A 21 -12.90 10.20 23.74
C VAL A 21 -12.29 11.35 24.53
N LYS A 22 -13.11 12.18 25.19
CA LYS A 22 -12.63 13.31 25.99
C LYS A 22 -11.71 12.89 27.14
N ARG A 23 -11.96 11.73 27.74
CA ARG A 23 -11.08 11.17 28.80
C ARG A 23 -9.72 10.72 28.27
N ASN A 24 -9.63 10.39 26.99
CA ASN A 24 -8.42 9.87 26.35
C ASN A 24 -7.93 10.85 25.28
N ILE A 25 -8.08 12.15 25.50
CA ILE A 25 -7.82 13.16 24.47
C ILE A 25 -6.35 13.14 23.99
N GLU A 26 -5.42 12.73 24.86
CA GLU A 26 -4.00 12.54 24.52
C GLU A 26 -3.78 11.49 23.43
N SER A 27 -4.71 10.54 23.27
CA SER A 27 -4.68 9.53 22.22
C SER A 27 -5.24 10.03 20.87
N PHE A 28 -5.77 11.25 20.81
CA PHE A 28 -6.41 11.83 19.63
C PHE A 28 -5.76 13.17 19.24
N PRO A 29 -4.65 13.13 18.47
CA PRO A 29 -4.12 14.31 17.80
C PRO A 29 -5.17 14.96 16.88
N ALA A 30 -4.96 16.24 16.54
CA ALA A 30 -5.86 17.00 15.66
C ALA A 30 -6.04 16.35 14.27
N GLU A 31 -5.04 15.59 13.79
CA GLU A 31 -5.10 14.85 12.54
C GLU A 31 -6.06 13.64 12.59
N PHE A 32 -6.32 13.11 13.79
CA PHE A 32 -7.12 11.90 13.97
C PHE A 32 -8.58 12.23 14.28
N MET A 33 -8.81 13.36 14.92
CA MET A 33 -10.12 13.85 15.30
C MET A 33 -10.17 15.37 15.32
N PHE A 34 -11.23 15.92 14.77
CA PHE A 34 -11.55 17.35 14.89
C PHE A 34 -13.06 17.55 15.04
N GLN A 35 -13.45 18.71 15.57
CA GLN A 35 -14.85 19.09 15.66
C GLN A 35 -15.24 19.88 14.41
N LEU A 36 -16.37 19.55 13.79
CA LEU A 36 -16.88 20.32 12.65
C LEU A 36 -17.26 21.73 13.09
N THR A 37 -17.05 22.71 12.20
CA THR A 37 -17.54 24.07 12.38
C THR A 37 -19.05 24.18 12.08
N ARG A 38 -19.68 25.26 12.55
CA ARG A 38 -21.14 25.46 12.36
C ARG A 38 -21.50 25.62 10.89
N THR A 39 -20.61 26.24 10.12
CA THR A 39 -20.72 26.41 8.67
C THR A 39 -20.60 25.07 7.96
N GLU A 40 -19.54 24.29 8.23
CA GLU A 40 -19.36 22.93 7.67
C GLU A 40 -20.54 22.02 7.99
N TRP A 41 -20.98 22.00 9.25
CA TRP A 41 -22.11 21.18 9.67
C TRP A 41 -23.43 21.61 9.03
N ARG A 42 -23.63 22.91 8.80
CA ARG A 42 -24.82 23.42 8.09
C ARG A 42 -24.76 23.04 6.61
N LEU A 43 -23.62 23.19 5.96
CA LEU A 43 -23.42 22.83 4.54
C LEU A 43 -23.61 21.33 4.30
N MET A 44 -23.06 20.47 5.16
CA MET A 44 -23.30 19.03 5.11
C MET A 44 -24.79 18.73 5.28
N ARG A 45 -25.45 19.31 6.29
CA ARG A 45 -26.89 19.10 6.51
C ARG A 45 -27.74 19.59 5.33
N SER A 46 -27.40 20.73 4.73
CA SER A 46 -28.16 21.29 3.61
C SER A 46 -27.94 20.49 2.33
N GLN A 47 -26.74 19.98 2.06
CA GLN A 47 -26.49 19.16 0.87
C GLN A 47 -27.30 17.85 0.87
N PHE A 48 -27.47 17.20 2.03
CA PHE A 48 -28.39 16.06 2.17
C PHE A 48 -29.87 16.44 2.01
N VAL A 49 -30.22 17.71 2.15
CA VAL A 49 -31.60 18.22 2.05
C VAL A 49 -31.90 18.75 0.64
N THR A 50 -30.91 19.30 -0.06
CA THR A 50 -31.03 19.85 -1.42
C THR A 50 -30.90 18.80 -2.54
N SER A 51 -30.71 17.52 -2.22
CA SER A 51 -30.78 16.43 -3.22
C SER A 51 -32.21 16.05 -3.62
N TYR A 52 -33.23 16.72 -3.04
CA TYR A 52 -34.58 16.75 -3.62
C TYR A 52 -34.67 17.95 -4.57
N PRO A 53 -35.02 17.76 -5.85
CA PRO A 53 -35.19 18.87 -6.78
C PRO A 53 -36.35 19.74 -6.27
N GLN A 54 -36.01 20.95 -5.84
CA GLN A 54 -36.98 21.97 -5.47
C GLN A 54 -37.58 22.54 -6.74
N GLY A 55 -38.67 21.93 -7.19
CA GLY A 55 -39.48 22.39 -8.30
C GLY A 55 -40.95 22.10 -8.02
N ALA A 56 -41.74 23.17 -8.05
CA ALA A 56 -43.20 23.25 -8.02
C ALA A 56 -43.91 23.12 -6.66
N ASP A 57 -44.85 24.04 -6.51
CA ASP A 57 -45.72 24.28 -5.37
C ASP A 57 -46.61 23.08 -5.00
N ASN A 58 -47.16 23.20 -3.78
CA ASN A 58 -48.33 22.52 -3.22
C ASN A 58 -48.11 21.20 -2.47
N GLN A 59 -48.46 21.29 -1.19
CA GLN A 59 -49.11 20.29 -0.35
C GLN A 59 -49.12 18.85 -0.90
N VAL A 60 -48.15 18.04 -0.45
CA VAL A 60 -48.38 16.63 -0.15
C VAL A 60 -47.38 16.18 0.92
N ASN A 61 -47.93 15.78 2.07
CA ASN A 61 -47.35 14.70 2.86
C ASN A 61 -47.13 13.53 1.90
N GLU A 62 -45.96 12.90 1.92
CA GLU A 62 -45.84 11.44 2.08
C GLU A 62 -44.38 10.95 1.95
N LEU A 63 -43.96 10.19 2.96
CA LEU A 63 -43.12 8.99 2.85
C LEU A 63 -41.76 9.15 2.14
N SER A 64 -40.78 9.68 2.87
CA SER A 64 -39.42 9.12 2.80
C SER A 64 -39.02 8.72 4.21
N GLN A 65 -39.52 7.54 4.61
CA GLN A 65 -39.35 6.96 5.94
C GLN A 65 -38.15 6.01 5.96
N ASN A 66 -37.11 6.31 5.18
CA ASN A 66 -36.02 5.40 4.92
C ASN A 66 -34.71 6.17 5.16
N VAL A 67 -34.06 5.87 6.29
CA VAL A 67 -32.73 6.35 6.74
C VAL A 67 -32.71 7.70 7.49
N ARG A 68 -33.31 7.80 8.68
CA ARG A 68 -32.90 8.82 9.69
C ARG A 68 -33.45 8.56 11.10
N VAL A 69 -33.12 7.42 11.70
CA VAL A 69 -33.55 7.13 13.08
C VAL A 69 -32.69 7.85 14.15
N THR A 70 -31.49 8.34 13.83
CA THR A 70 -30.57 8.89 14.87
C THR A 70 -30.44 10.41 14.95
N GLN A 71 -31.18 11.18 14.16
CA GLN A 71 -31.03 12.65 14.12
C GLN A 71 -32.05 13.44 14.97
N LYS A 72 -33.15 12.82 15.40
CA LYS A 72 -34.26 13.53 16.08
C LYS A 72 -33.96 13.97 17.52
N LYS A 73 -32.82 13.57 18.10
CA LYS A 73 -32.52 13.76 19.54
C LYS A 73 -31.21 14.51 19.83
N ARG A 74 -30.64 15.22 18.86
CA ARG A 74 -29.46 16.06 19.09
C ARG A 74 -29.86 17.51 19.35
N ARG A 75 -29.28 18.11 20.40
CA ARG A 75 -29.41 19.57 20.58
C ARG A 75 -28.78 20.26 19.38
N LYS A 76 -29.47 21.27 18.83
CA LYS A 76 -29.02 22.04 17.65
C LYS A 76 -27.63 22.68 17.82
N ASP A 77 -27.16 22.80 19.07
CA ASP A 77 -25.93 23.51 19.43
C ASP A 77 -24.70 22.61 19.61
N LEU A 78 -24.86 21.28 19.57
CA LEU A 78 -23.70 20.36 19.63
C LEU A 78 -23.22 20.03 18.23
N LEU A 79 -21.99 20.46 17.92
CA LEU A 79 -21.30 20.11 16.69
C LEU A 79 -20.64 18.74 16.83
N PRO A 80 -20.81 17.85 15.84
CA PRO A 80 -20.24 16.49 15.89
C PRO A 80 -18.72 16.52 15.78
N TYR A 81 -18.08 15.53 16.40
CA TYR A 81 -16.69 15.19 16.09
C TYR A 81 -16.63 14.34 14.81
N ALA A 82 -15.64 14.62 13.99
CA ALA A 82 -15.26 13.84 12.82
C ALA A 82 -13.95 13.10 13.10
N PHE A 83 -13.89 11.85 12.67
CA PHE A 83 -12.74 10.96 12.86
C PHE A 83 -12.22 10.47 11.51
N THR A 84 -10.90 10.40 11.40
CA THR A 84 -10.19 9.74 10.30
C THR A 84 -10.06 8.25 10.57
N GLU A 85 -9.55 7.48 9.59
CA GLU A 85 -9.32 6.04 9.74
C GLU A 85 -8.44 5.70 10.95
N HIS A 86 -7.39 6.50 11.16
CA HIS A 86 -6.51 6.43 12.33
C HIS A 86 -7.25 6.74 13.63
N GLY A 87 -8.14 7.73 13.62
CA GLY A 87 -9.03 8.00 14.76
C GLY A 87 -9.98 6.83 15.06
N VAL A 88 -10.50 6.17 14.02
CA VAL A 88 -11.39 5.01 14.15
C VAL A 88 -10.68 3.79 14.73
N THR A 89 -9.44 3.53 14.33
CA THR A 89 -8.62 2.47 14.95
C THR A 89 -8.32 2.77 16.41
N MET A 90 -8.02 4.03 16.77
CA MET A 90 -7.84 4.43 18.17
C MET A 90 -9.11 4.27 19.03
N LEU A 91 -10.29 4.45 18.45
CA LEU A 91 -11.55 4.23 19.18
C LEU A 91 -11.74 2.77 19.62
N ALA A 92 -11.19 1.80 18.89
CA ALA A 92 -11.28 0.40 19.26
C ALA A 92 -10.55 0.09 20.58
N SER A 93 -9.50 0.83 20.93
CA SER A 93 -8.78 0.68 22.20
C SER A 93 -9.42 1.47 23.35
N VAL A 94 -10.05 2.60 23.05
CA VAL A 94 -10.66 3.51 24.05
C VAL A 94 -12.05 3.05 24.50
N LEU A 95 -12.85 2.48 23.60
CA LEU A 95 -14.23 2.09 23.89
C LEU A 95 -14.33 0.75 24.62
N LYS A 96 -15.19 0.67 25.63
CA LYS A 96 -15.42 -0.54 26.44
C LYS A 96 -16.47 -1.51 25.87
N SER A 97 -16.87 -1.34 24.61
CA SER A 97 -17.87 -2.20 23.96
C SER A 97 -17.30 -3.58 23.59
N PRO A 98 -18.12 -4.67 23.62
CA PRO A 98 -17.70 -5.97 23.11
C PRO A 98 -17.27 -5.91 21.63
N ILE A 99 -17.92 -5.06 20.81
CA ILE A 99 -17.56 -4.87 19.40
C ILE A 99 -16.19 -4.20 19.28
N ALA A 100 -15.96 -3.14 20.07
CA ALA A 100 -14.68 -2.42 20.10
C ALA A 100 -13.52 -3.34 20.53
N ARG A 101 -13.71 -4.18 21.55
CA ARG A 101 -12.70 -5.16 21.97
C ARG A 101 -12.35 -6.16 20.88
N LYS A 102 -13.35 -6.72 20.19
CA LYS A 102 -13.13 -7.64 19.06
C LYS A 102 -12.37 -6.96 17.93
N MET A 103 -12.76 -5.73 17.59
CA MET A 103 -12.11 -4.93 16.56
C MET A 103 -10.63 -4.64 16.92
N ASN A 104 -10.35 -4.27 18.17
CA ASN A 104 -8.98 -4.01 18.62
C ASN A 104 -8.09 -5.25 18.48
N ILE A 105 -8.59 -6.43 18.87
CA ILE A 105 -7.88 -7.71 18.68
C ILE A 105 -7.64 -7.98 17.19
N ALA A 106 -8.63 -7.72 16.33
CA ALA A 106 -8.50 -7.90 14.88
C ALA A 106 -7.44 -6.96 14.29
N ILE A 107 -7.41 -5.70 14.69
CA ILE A 107 -6.41 -4.70 14.28
C ILE A 107 -5.00 -5.16 14.68
N ILE A 108 -4.83 -5.62 15.93
CA ILE A 108 -3.53 -6.13 16.42
C ILE A 108 -3.10 -7.38 15.63
N LYS A 109 -4.02 -8.30 15.35
CA LYS A 109 -3.72 -9.50 14.55
C LYS A 109 -3.30 -9.16 13.13
N ALA A 110 -3.99 -8.22 12.48
CA ALA A 110 -3.63 -7.73 11.16
C ALA A 110 -2.23 -7.11 11.17
N PHE A 111 -1.91 -6.29 12.18
CA PHE A 111 -0.58 -5.71 12.35
C PHE A 111 0.52 -6.76 12.52
N ILE A 112 0.29 -7.78 13.35
CA ILE A 112 1.25 -8.88 13.51
C ILE A 112 1.45 -9.64 12.20
N ALA A 113 0.38 -9.89 11.45
CA ALA A 113 0.46 -10.57 10.14
C ALA A 113 1.26 -9.75 9.13
N MET A 114 0.95 -8.44 9.00
CA MET A 114 1.70 -7.54 8.13
C MET A 114 3.18 -7.48 8.51
N ARG A 115 3.48 -7.37 9.81
CA ARG A 115 4.87 -7.38 10.30
C ARG A 115 5.59 -8.68 9.93
N LYS A 116 4.93 -9.84 10.06
CA LYS A 116 5.51 -11.13 9.68
C LYS A 116 5.82 -11.18 8.18
N MET A 117 4.90 -10.69 7.34
CA MET A 117 5.13 -10.60 5.89
C MET A 117 6.35 -9.72 5.58
N VAL A 118 6.45 -8.55 6.20
CA VAL A 118 7.62 -7.65 6.03
C VAL A 118 8.93 -8.35 6.39
N ILE A 119 8.95 -9.11 7.50
CA ILE A 119 10.15 -9.85 7.92
C ILE A 119 10.52 -10.94 6.91
N GLN A 120 9.55 -11.66 6.34
CA GLN A 120 9.81 -12.69 5.33
C GLN A 120 10.49 -12.14 4.07
N TYR A 121 10.21 -10.89 3.66
CA TYR A 121 10.93 -10.27 2.54
C TYR A 121 12.43 -10.09 2.81
N SER A 122 12.86 -9.96 4.07
CA SER A 122 14.30 -9.87 4.38
C SER A 122 15.06 -11.16 4.05
N GLU A 123 14.41 -12.32 4.15
CA GLU A 123 15.00 -13.60 3.75
C GLU A 123 15.08 -13.70 2.22
N VAL A 124 14.06 -13.23 1.51
CA VAL A 124 14.04 -13.17 0.05
C VAL A 124 15.15 -12.26 -0.49
N ILE A 125 15.40 -11.11 0.14
CA ILE A 125 16.49 -10.19 -0.24
C ILE A 125 17.84 -10.90 -0.18
N LYS A 126 18.11 -11.67 0.89
CA LYS A 126 19.36 -12.45 1.00
C LYS A 126 19.51 -13.47 -0.14
N VAL A 127 18.43 -14.18 -0.47
CA VAL A 127 18.45 -15.15 -1.57
C VAL A 127 18.73 -14.47 -2.92
N ILE A 128 18.21 -13.26 -3.13
CA ILE A 128 18.49 -12.47 -4.34
C ILE A 128 19.97 -12.04 -4.38
N ASP A 129 20.52 -11.60 -3.26
CA ASP A 129 21.94 -11.22 -3.17
C ASP A 129 22.86 -12.43 -3.45
N ASP A 130 22.58 -13.59 -2.84
CA ASP A 130 23.31 -14.83 -3.10
C ASP A 130 23.24 -15.25 -4.58
N LEU A 131 22.07 -15.08 -5.22
CA LEU A 131 21.90 -15.39 -6.64
C LEU A 131 22.70 -14.42 -7.52
N LYS A 132 22.75 -13.15 -7.15
CA LYS A 132 23.51 -12.12 -7.85
C LYS A 132 25.01 -12.44 -7.82
N GLU A 133 25.56 -12.79 -6.66
CA GLU A 133 26.97 -13.20 -6.54
C GLU A 133 27.30 -14.41 -7.43
N ARG A 134 26.40 -15.41 -7.49
CA ARG A 134 26.59 -16.57 -8.37
C ARG A 134 26.61 -16.19 -9.84
N ILE A 135 25.74 -15.27 -10.28
CA ILE A 135 25.69 -14.81 -11.67
C ILE A 135 26.97 -14.03 -12.03
N GLU A 136 27.42 -13.13 -11.15
CA GLU A 136 28.68 -12.40 -11.36
C GLU A 136 29.87 -13.36 -11.51
N GLY A 137 29.90 -14.44 -10.73
CA GLY A 137 30.90 -15.51 -10.89
C GLY A 137 30.80 -16.31 -12.20
N HIS A 138 29.61 -16.40 -12.80
CA HIS A 138 29.41 -17.06 -14.10
C HIS A 138 29.90 -16.19 -15.26
N ASP A 139 29.65 -14.88 -15.20
CA ASP A 139 30.11 -13.93 -16.23
C ASP A 139 31.63 -13.93 -16.36
N ALA A 140 32.34 -13.99 -15.24
CA ALA A 140 33.80 -14.11 -15.23
C ALA A 140 34.30 -15.39 -15.93
N ARG A 141 33.62 -16.52 -15.72
CA ARG A 141 33.94 -17.80 -16.40
C ARG A 141 33.62 -17.75 -17.89
N LEU A 142 32.52 -17.12 -18.28
CA LEU A 142 32.16 -16.95 -19.69
C LEU A 142 33.20 -16.11 -20.43
N ASN A 143 33.69 -15.03 -19.83
CA ASN A 143 34.77 -14.23 -20.42
C ASN A 143 36.04 -15.05 -20.67
N GLN A 144 36.44 -15.89 -19.72
CA GLN A 144 37.60 -16.80 -19.91
C GLN A 144 37.38 -17.79 -21.07
N ILE A 145 36.15 -18.30 -21.23
CA ILE A 145 35.81 -19.19 -22.35
C ILE A 145 35.86 -18.42 -23.67
N TYR A 146 35.34 -17.19 -23.71
CA TYR A 146 35.42 -16.33 -24.89
C TYR A 146 36.86 -16.04 -25.29
N ASP A 147 37.71 -15.65 -24.34
CA ASP A 147 39.14 -15.41 -24.58
C ASP A 147 39.83 -16.68 -25.11
N ALA A 148 39.51 -17.85 -24.55
CA ALA A 148 40.07 -19.11 -25.01
C ALA A 148 39.64 -19.47 -26.45
N LEU A 149 38.37 -19.23 -26.78
CA LEU A 149 37.83 -19.44 -28.13
C LEU A 149 38.47 -18.49 -29.14
N GLU A 150 38.63 -17.21 -28.81
CA GLU A 150 39.28 -16.21 -29.66
C GLU A 150 40.73 -16.60 -29.96
N ASN A 151 41.50 -16.94 -28.91
CA ASN A 151 42.86 -17.44 -29.05
C ASN A 151 42.96 -18.71 -29.92
N MET A 152 41.97 -19.62 -29.84
CA MET A 152 41.95 -20.83 -30.68
C MET A 152 41.62 -20.52 -32.14
N LEU A 153 40.71 -19.58 -32.39
CA LEU A 153 40.37 -19.11 -33.74
C LEU A 153 41.56 -18.42 -34.40
N ASP A 154 42.27 -17.58 -33.66
CA ASP A 154 43.47 -16.88 -34.14
C ASP A 154 44.60 -17.86 -34.48
N LYS A 155 44.85 -18.85 -33.60
CA LYS A 155 45.83 -19.91 -33.87
C LYS A 155 45.52 -20.68 -35.16
N LYS A 156 44.26 -21.08 -35.37
CA LYS A 156 43.84 -21.75 -36.62
C LYS A 156 44.03 -20.86 -37.84
N ALA A 157 43.69 -19.58 -37.75
CA ALA A 157 43.86 -18.63 -38.84
C ALA A 157 45.36 -18.42 -39.19
N GLU A 158 46.24 -18.38 -38.18
CA GLU A 158 47.68 -18.34 -38.40
C GLU A 158 48.24 -19.61 -39.04
N GLU A 159 47.79 -20.79 -38.60
CA GLU A 159 48.19 -22.07 -39.17
C GLU A 159 47.81 -22.15 -40.65
N GLU A 160 46.60 -21.72 -41.02
CA GLU A 160 46.17 -21.65 -42.41
C GLU A 160 47.03 -20.68 -43.25
N LYS A 161 47.36 -19.50 -42.71
CA LYS A 161 48.25 -18.53 -43.38
C LYS A 161 49.65 -19.11 -43.59
N LYS A 162 50.22 -19.78 -42.58
CA LYS A 162 51.52 -20.46 -42.68
C LYS A 162 51.49 -21.58 -43.71
N LEU A 163 50.40 -22.35 -43.79
CA LEU A 163 50.23 -23.40 -44.80
C LEU A 163 50.17 -22.82 -46.22
N ARG A 164 49.40 -21.75 -46.42
CA ARG A 164 49.30 -21.05 -47.72
C ARG A 164 50.65 -20.48 -48.16
N ALA A 165 51.35 -19.78 -47.26
CA ALA A 165 52.70 -19.29 -47.50
C ALA A 165 53.70 -20.44 -47.79
N TRP A 166 53.55 -21.60 -47.13
CA TRP A 166 54.36 -22.78 -47.39
C TRP A 166 54.06 -23.44 -48.76
N SER A 167 52.84 -23.30 -49.28
CA SER A 167 52.48 -23.79 -50.62
C SER A 167 52.87 -22.85 -51.76
N GLU A 168 52.83 -21.54 -51.52
CA GLU A 168 53.03 -20.50 -52.57
C GLU A 168 54.50 -20.12 -52.79
N ARG A 169 55.38 -20.46 -51.86
CA ARG A 169 56.81 -20.20 -51.97
C ARG A 169 57.46 -20.97 -53.13
N GLU A 170 58.36 -20.30 -53.84
CA GLU A 170 59.11 -20.89 -54.94
C GLU A 170 59.99 -22.05 -54.44
N ARG A 171 59.76 -23.24 -54.99
CA ARG A 171 60.55 -24.43 -54.64
C ARG A 171 61.93 -24.35 -55.30
N ILE A 172 62.93 -24.03 -54.50
CA ILE A 172 64.33 -24.02 -54.95
C ILE A 172 64.83 -25.47 -54.93
N GLY A 173 65.03 -26.06 -56.11
CA GLY A 173 65.52 -27.42 -56.28
C GLY A 173 66.05 -27.67 -57.69
N PHE A 174 67.12 -28.45 -57.78
CA PHE A 174 67.98 -28.65 -58.96
C PHE A 174 67.21 -28.94 -60.26
N LYS A 175 67.50 -28.16 -61.31
CA LYS A 175 67.13 -28.52 -62.69
C LYS A 175 67.82 -29.83 -63.04
N LYS A 176 67.05 -30.90 -63.28
CA LYS A 176 67.56 -32.10 -63.94
C LYS A 176 67.87 -31.76 -65.39
N GLN A 177 69.12 -32.02 -65.79
CA GLN A 177 69.62 -31.89 -67.15
C GLN A 177 68.85 -32.77 -68.12
#